data_AF-A0A1F3AXF9-F1
#
_entry.id   AF-A0A1F3AXF9-F1
#
_cell.length_a   1.000
_cell.length_b   1.000
_cell.length_c   1.000
_cell.angle_alpha   90.00
_cell.angle_beta   90.00
_cell.angle_gamma   90.00
#
_symmetry.space_group_name_H-M   'P 1'
#
loop_
_entity.id
_entity.type
_entity.pdbx_description
1 polymer ?
#
loop_
_entity_poly.entity_id
_entity_poly.type
_entity_poly.pdbx_seq_one_letter_code
_entity_poly.pdbx_strand_id
1 'polypeptide(L)'
;YNQIHTDAEFAKGTQFGGRVAHGLLGLSLAVGLLMRTGVLEGTVLAFREIIEWKFIKPVFIGDTLHVEMETKELKPMPRIGGGQALVALDVKNQKNETLMRGTLAVLVASKP
;
A
#
# COMPACT_ATOMS: atom_id res chain seq x y z
N TYR A 1 14.83 5.23 -16.91
CA TYR A 1 13.96 4.12 -16.49
C TYR A 1 14.85 3.01 -15.93
N ASN A 2 14.35 2.15 -15.04
CA ASN A 2 15.14 1.01 -14.53
C ASN A 2 14.76 -0.27 -15.30
N GLN A 3 15.74 -0.94 -15.89
CA GLN A 3 15.55 -2.06 -16.81
C GLN A 3 14.90 -3.27 -16.12
N ILE A 4 15.11 -3.48 -14.82
CA ILE A 4 14.51 -4.61 -14.08
C ILE A 4 12.97 -4.62 -14.13
N HIS A 5 12.34 -3.48 -14.44
CA HIS A 5 10.88 -3.36 -14.52
C HIS A 5 10.34 -3.39 -15.95
N THR A 6 11.19 -3.23 -16.97
CA THR A 6 10.75 -2.88 -18.33
C THR A 6 11.35 -3.77 -19.42
N ASP A 7 12.54 -4.33 -19.20
CA ASP A 7 13.29 -5.12 -20.18
C ASP A 7 13.34 -6.60 -19.75
N ALA A 8 12.71 -7.48 -20.54
CA ALA A 8 12.65 -8.90 -20.23
C ALA A 8 14.00 -9.62 -20.45
N GLU A 9 14.80 -9.21 -21.44
CA GLU A 9 16.09 -9.86 -21.72
C GLU A 9 17.12 -9.47 -20.67
N PHE A 10 17.18 -8.19 -20.30
CA PHE A 10 18.01 -7.75 -19.18
C PHE A 10 17.63 -8.44 -17.87
N ALA A 11 16.32 -8.51 -17.56
CA ALA A 11 15.86 -9.01 -16.27
C ALA A 11 16.13 -10.51 -16.04
N LYS A 12 16.24 -11.33 -17.11
CA LYS A 12 16.63 -12.76 -17.02
C LYS A 12 18.00 -12.95 -16.34
N GLY A 13 18.94 -12.03 -16.55
CA GLY A 13 20.28 -12.09 -15.97
C GLY A 13 20.39 -11.52 -14.56
N THR A 14 19.29 -11.02 -13.99
CA THR A 14 19.27 -10.45 -12.64
C THR A 14 18.89 -11.50 -11.59
N GLN A 15 19.08 -11.17 -10.31
CA GLN A 15 18.64 -12.02 -9.19
C GLN A 15 17.14 -12.36 -9.19
N PHE A 16 16.32 -11.60 -9.92
CA PHE A 16 14.87 -11.83 -10.01
C PHE A 16 14.49 -12.84 -11.09
N GLY A 17 15.37 -13.12 -12.06
CA GLY A 17 15.11 -14.03 -13.18
C GLY A 17 14.02 -13.57 -14.17
N GLY A 18 13.48 -12.36 -14.01
CA GLY A 18 12.41 -11.80 -14.82
C GLY A 18 12.01 -10.40 -14.36
N ARG A 19 11.13 -9.73 -15.11
CA ARG A 19 10.67 -8.37 -14.77
C ARG A 19 9.86 -8.39 -13.48
N VAL A 20 10.12 -7.40 -12.64
CA VAL A 20 9.37 -7.17 -11.39
C VAL A 20 8.65 -5.83 -11.47
N ALA A 21 7.50 -5.68 -10.82
CA ALA A 21 6.82 -4.39 -10.77
C ALA A 21 7.64 -3.36 -9.98
N HIS A 22 7.44 -2.07 -10.29
CA HIS A 22 7.93 -1.00 -9.42
C HIS A 22 7.24 -1.12 -8.05
N GLY A 23 7.99 -1.02 -6.95
CA GLY A 23 7.40 -1.11 -5.61
C GLY A 23 6.27 -0.09 -5.39
N LEU A 24 6.41 1.13 -5.92
CA LEU A 24 5.39 2.17 -5.82
C LEU A 24 4.09 1.84 -6.57
N LEU A 25 4.13 1.00 -7.61
CA LEU A 25 2.91 0.48 -8.25
C LEU A 25 2.13 -0.39 -7.25
N GLY A 26 2.84 -1.24 -6.51
CA GLY A 26 2.26 -2.06 -5.46
C GLY A 26 1.63 -1.24 -4.33
N LEU A 27 2.31 -0.18 -3.87
CA LEU A 27 1.74 0.78 -2.90
C LEU A 27 0.49 1.48 -3.45
N SER A 28 0.52 1.91 -4.72
CA SER A 28 -0.63 2.57 -5.35
C SER A 28 -1.84 1.64 -5.42
N LEU A 29 -1.63 0.37 -5.79
CA LEU A 29 -2.67 -0.66 -5.77
C LEU A 29 -3.19 -0.90 -4.35
N ALA A 30 -2.31 -0.95 -3.35
CA ALA A 30 -2.71 -1.14 -1.96
C ALA A 30 -3.64 -0.01 -1.49
N VAL A 31 -3.28 1.26 -1.71
CA VAL A 31 -4.14 2.41 -1.35
C VAL A 31 -5.48 2.36 -2.10
N GLY A 32 -5.49 1.96 -3.37
CA GLY A 32 -6.73 1.74 -4.11
C GLY A 32 -7.62 0.65 -3.50
N LEU A 33 -7.03 -0.47 -3.05
CA LEU A 33 -7.75 -1.55 -2.38
C LEU A 33 -8.32 -1.13 -1.02
N LEU A 34 -7.61 -0.28 -0.28
CA LEU A 34 -8.11 0.28 0.99
C LEU A 34 -9.43 1.03 0.80
N MET A 35 -9.53 1.85 -0.24
CA MET A 35 -10.75 2.62 -0.51
C MET A 35 -11.93 1.69 -0.78
N ARG A 36 -11.70 0.54 -1.42
CA ARG A 36 -12.74 -0.46 -1.69
C ARG A 36 -13.25 -1.21 -0.45
N THR A 37 -12.66 -1.01 0.72
CA THR A 37 -13.18 -1.59 1.98
C THR A 37 -14.43 -0.87 2.47
N GLY A 38 -14.74 0.32 1.97
CA GLY A 38 -15.85 1.17 2.43
C GLY A 38 -15.59 1.87 3.77
N VAL A 39 -14.51 1.53 4.50
CA VAL A 39 -14.17 2.15 5.79
C VAL A 39 -13.63 3.58 5.60
N LEU A 40 -12.82 3.77 4.54
CA LEU A 40 -12.20 5.05 4.20
C LEU A 40 -12.93 5.78 3.07
N GLU A 41 -13.79 5.09 2.33
CA GLU A 41 -14.54 5.68 1.23
C GLU A 41 -15.49 6.76 1.74
N GLY A 42 -15.42 7.96 1.15
CA GLY A 42 -16.25 9.10 1.55
C GLY A 42 -15.90 9.73 2.90
N THR A 43 -15.00 9.13 3.70
CA THR A 43 -14.57 9.67 5.00
C THR A 43 -13.19 10.30 4.96
N VAL A 44 -12.34 9.97 3.99
CA VAL A 44 -10.98 10.53 3.88
C VAL A 44 -11.03 12.02 3.57
N LEU A 45 -10.49 12.82 4.50
CA LEU A 45 -10.23 14.24 4.32
C LEU A 45 -8.90 14.47 3.62
N ALA A 46 -7.87 13.69 3.97
CA ALA A 46 -6.55 13.76 3.35
C ALA A 46 -5.73 12.49 3.57
N PHE A 47 -4.96 12.09 2.56
CA PHE A 47 -3.83 11.17 2.72
C PHE A 47 -2.63 11.98 3.20
N ARG A 48 -2.25 11.83 4.48
CA ARG A 48 -1.33 12.75 5.15
C ARG A 48 0.13 12.36 4.94
N GLU A 49 0.45 11.09 5.17
CA GLU A 49 1.82 10.61 5.27
C GLU A 49 1.94 9.10 5.04
N ILE A 50 3.09 8.69 4.50
CA ILE A 50 3.58 7.30 4.56
C ILE A 50 4.68 7.31 5.63
N ILE A 51 4.37 6.80 6.83
CA ILE A 51 5.28 6.89 7.99
C ILE A 51 6.48 5.96 7.81
N GLU A 52 6.19 4.72 7.46
CA GLU A 52 7.20 3.74 7.09
C GLU A 52 6.68 2.86 5.96
N TRP A 53 7.58 2.43 5.08
CA TRP A 53 7.24 1.50 4.02
C TRP A 53 8.44 0.62 3.68
N LYS A 54 8.23 -0.69 3.63
CA LYS A 54 9.25 -1.70 3.36
C LYS A 54 8.85 -2.53 2.15
N PHE A 55 9.77 -2.69 1.21
CA PHE A 55 9.67 -3.61 0.07
C PHE A 55 10.39 -4.91 0.42
N ILE A 56 9.63 -5.94 0.78
CA ILE A 56 10.13 -7.18 1.40
C ILE A 56 10.40 -8.25 0.34
N LYS A 57 9.49 -8.44 -0.62
CA LYS A 57 9.63 -9.35 -1.76
C LYS A 57 9.23 -8.66 -3.06
N PRO A 58 9.82 -9.04 -4.21
CA PRO A 58 9.40 -8.52 -5.50
C PRO A 58 7.96 -8.92 -5.83
N VAL A 59 7.26 -8.06 -6.57
CA VAL A 59 5.97 -8.38 -7.18
C VAL A 59 6.24 -8.80 -8.63
N PHE A 60 5.83 -10.00 -9.01
CA PHE A 60 6.00 -10.50 -10.37
C PHE A 60 4.76 -10.27 -11.22
N ILE A 61 4.96 -10.23 -12.54
CA ILE A 61 3.84 -10.25 -13.49
C ILE A 61 3.05 -11.55 -13.29
N GLY A 62 1.73 -11.43 -13.08
CA GLY A 62 0.84 -12.56 -12.78
C GLY A 62 0.54 -12.75 -11.29
N ASP A 63 1.21 -12.04 -10.39
CA ASP A 63 0.84 -12.05 -8.97
C ASP A 63 -0.54 -11.40 -8.76
N THR A 64 -1.32 -11.99 -7.86
CA THR A 64 -2.58 -11.42 -7.37
C THR A 64 -2.33 -10.80 -6.00
N LEU A 65 -2.55 -9.50 -5.89
CA LEU A 65 -2.33 -8.77 -4.65
C LEU A 65 -3.63 -8.65 -3.83
N HIS A 66 -3.50 -8.86 -2.52
CA HIS A 66 -4.50 -8.45 -1.53
C HIS A 66 -3.83 -7.70 -0.39
N VAL A 67 -4.61 -6.99 0.41
CA VAL A 67 -4.12 -6.17 1.53
C VAL A 67 -4.87 -6.51 2.79
N GLU A 68 -4.12 -6.79 3.85
CA GLU A 68 -4.63 -6.78 5.21
C GLU A 68 -4.34 -5.41 5.81
N MET A 69 -5.34 -4.81 6.46
CA MET A 69 -5.21 -3.50 7.10
C MET A 69 -5.56 -3.59 8.58
N GLU A 70 -4.86 -2.81 9.39
CA GLU A 70 -5.10 -2.70 10.83
C GLU A 70 -4.99 -1.24 11.26
N THR A 71 -6.03 -0.71 11.92
CA THR A 71 -5.97 0.61 12.56
C THR A 71 -5.14 0.51 13.84
N LYS A 72 -4.00 1.19 13.87
CA LYS A 72 -3.06 1.20 14.99
C LYS A 72 -3.37 2.28 16.02
N GLU A 73 -3.78 3.46 15.55
CA GLU A 73 -4.07 4.60 16.41
C GLU A 73 -5.17 5.46 15.79
N LEU A 74 -6.02 6.02 16.64
CA LEU A 74 -6.97 7.07 16.29
C LEU A 74 -6.74 8.28 17.18
N LYS A 75 -6.50 9.43 16.57
CA LYS A 75 -6.29 10.70 17.26
C LYS A 75 -7.36 11.71 16.83
N PRO A 76 -8.32 12.06 17.69
CA PRO A 76 -9.32 13.09 17.39
C PRO A 76 -8.68 14.44 17.06
N MET A 77 -9.24 15.14 16.07
CA MET A 77 -8.85 16.49 15.66
C MET A 77 -10.11 17.34 15.38
N PRO A 78 -10.83 17.78 16.43
CA PRO A 78 -12.14 18.45 16.27
C PRO A 78 -12.11 19.70 15.39
N ARG A 79 -10.97 20.41 15.35
CA ARG A 79 -10.79 21.62 14.54
C ARG A 79 -10.97 21.39 13.03
N ILE A 80 -10.77 20.16 12.55
CA ILE A 80 -10.97 19.78 11.14
C ILE A 80 -12.24 18.93 10.93
N GLY A 81 -13.11 18.84 11.94
CA GLY A 81 -14.31 18.00 11.88
C GLY A 81 -14.01 16.50 11.79
N GLY A 82 -12.86 16.04 12.29
CA GLY A 82 -12.39 14.68 12.09
C GLY A 82 -11.29 14.23 13.04
N GLY A 83 -10.43 13.35 12.56
CA GLY A 83 -9.29 12.81 13.28
C GLY A 83 -8.24 12.20 12.35
N GLN A 84 -7.10 11.83 12.91
CA GLN A 84 -6.07 11.07 12.22
C GLN A 84 -6.21 9.59 12.57
N ALA A 85 -6.13 8.72 11.56
CA ALA A 85 -5.97 7.29 11.72
C ALA A 85 -4.58 6.87 11.23
N LEU A 86 -3.88 6.11 12.06
CA LEU A 86 -2.70 5.36 11.65
C LEU A 86 -3.14 3.96 11.22
N VAL A 87 -2.85 3.59 9.98
CA VAL A 87 -3.28 2.33 9.38
C VAL A 87 -2.06 1.56 8.92
N ALA A 88 -1.80 0.42 9.55
CA ALA A 88 -0.77 -0.52 9.13
C ALA A 88 -1.32 -1.40 8.01
N LEU A 89 -0.53 -1.60 6.96
CA LEU A 89 -0.86 -2.39 5.79
C LEU A 89 0.12 -3.52 5.60
N ASP A 90 -0.39 -4.71 5.30
CA ASP A 90 0.37 -5.86 4.84
C ASP A 90 -0.11 -6.27 3.44
N VAL A 91 0.72 -6.03 2.43
CA VAL A 91 0.42 -6.37 1.03
C VAL A 91 0.94 -7.77 0.75
N LYS A 92 0.05 -8.68 0.38
CA LYS A 92 0.35 -10.09 0.18
C LYS A 92 0.01 -10.57 -1.22
N ASN A 93 0.68 -11.62 -1.68
CA ASN A 93 0.35 -12.31 -2.92
C ASN A 93 -0.65 -13.47 -2.69
N GLN A 94 -1.00 -14.18 -3.77
CA GLN A 94 -1.83 -15.39 -3.77
C GLN A 94 -1.28 -16.57 -2.94
N LYS A 95 -0.03 -16.51 -2.51
CA LYS A 95 0.62 -17.50 -1.64
C LYS A 95 0.69 -17.05 -0.18
N ASN A 96 0.00 -15.95 0.17
CA ASN A 96 0.05 -15.31 1.49
C ASN A 96 1.44 -14.83 1.92
N GLU A 97 2.33 -14.59 0.95
CA GLU A 97 3.65 -14.02 1.24
C GLU A 97 3.56 -12.50 1.32
N THR A 98 4.08 -11.90 2.39
CA THR A 98 4.23 -10.45 2.49
C THR A 98 5.22 -9.94 1.44
N LEU A 99 4.75 -9.05 0.57
CA LEU A 99 5.54 -8.38 -0.46
C LEU A 99 5.98 -7.00 -0.01
N MET A 100 5.06 -6.26 0.63
CA MET A 100 5.31 -4.93 1.17
C MET A 100 4.56 -4.76 2.47
N ARG A 101 5.10 -3.95 3.37
CA ARG A 101 4.42 -3.60 4.62
C ARG A 101 4.77 -2.17 5.02
N GLY A 102 3.83 -1.47 5.62
CA GLY A 102 4.10 -0.15 6.15
C GLY A 102 2.92 0.45 6.89
N THR A 103 3.07 1.70 7.34
CA THR A 103 2.05 2.43 8.09
C THR A 103 1.76 3.75 7.40
N LEU A 104 0.48 4.03 7.21
CA LEU A 104 -0.04 5.24 6.59
C LEU A 104 -0.71 6.12 7.66
N ALA A 105 -0.61 7.43 7.52
CA ALA A 105 -1.45 8.38 8.25
C ALA A 105 -2.50 8.96 7.29
N VAL A 106 -3.77 8.81 7.65
CA VAL A 106 -4.90 9.38 6.92
C VAL A 106 -5.74 10.24 7.86
N LEU A 107 -6.21 11.38 7.37
CA LEU A 107 -7.20 12.19 8.06
C LEU A 107 -8.58 11.74 7.60
N VAL A 108 -9.47 11.48 8.56
CA VAL A 108 -10.83 10.98 8.33
C VAL A 108 -11.84 11.88 9.04
N ALA A 109 -13.00 12.07 8.44
CA ALA A 109 -14.10 12.82 9.01
C ALA A 109 -14.72 12.08 10.21
N SER A 110 -15.19 12.85 11.20
CA SER A 110 -16.02 12.31 12.27
C SER A 110 -17.41 11.98 11.73
N LYS A 111 -18.16 11.13 12.43
CA LYS A 111 -19.59 10.97 12.15
C LYS A 111 -20.30 12.34 12.30
N PRO A 112 -21.30 12.64 11.45
CA PRO A 112 -22.13 13.83 11.56
C PRO A 112 -22.76 13.99 12.95
#